data_AF-A0A1D7WAI0-F1
#
_entry.id   AF-A0A1D7WAI0-F1
#
_cell.length_a   1.000
_cell.length_b   1.000
_cell.length_c   1.000
_cell.angle_alpha   90.00
_cell.angle_beta   90.00
_cell.angle_gamma   90.00
#
_symmetry.space_group_name_H-M   'P 1'
#
loop_
_entity.id
_entity.type
_entity.pdbx_description
1 polymer ?
#
loop_
_entity_poly.entity_id
_entity_poly.type
_entity_poly.pdbx_seq_one_letter_code
_entity_poly.pdbx_strand_id
1 'polypeptide(L)'
;MCNKHKKIEEIQKKIVSESGLKKSIQDAVSQSDISNQDLKDCIMSKFDRSFDMIMCELNKMDHAEGILLVKPNEILLDEVCLTSYTSNHDLYDACRLFMTDDKIKDYYTEKKDSNSLNTLCDLDSHLRALLSILQTPNFDIESLLFYHSIFHKNVKVCFSEHYKRVEHIVKVDFYQKLNEELQGLKFYMETIIAMRNIHDIRKIVHNWHFSEIEKYKFVILYERLSFSRYSCIENYPTPISTTIDEDCIHFIKLAHRFLRCINKSTGKVQDFECRDGCVFYLDSSFLCVIPLKHRKKVYEMLKSDSFEAMKVYKEMKQQHYSNCVLEFSSFLIKSLNSYVQRYKYQHKYNSQDEIDFFENLSKQVEKMLENLERPMHKEELIEAISKQLSKKIRIHF
;
A
#
# COMPACT_ATOMS: atom_id res chain seq x y z
N MET A 1 0.67 9.56 -11.46
CA MET A 1 -0.09 10.57 -10.68
C MET A 1 -0.45 11.87 -11.43
N CYS A 2 0.28 12.33 -12.45
CA CYS A 2 0.02 13.65 -13.07
C CYS A 2 -1.25 13.74 -13.98
N ASN A 3 -1.74 12.64 -14.57
CA ASN A 3 -2.80 12.71 -15.58
C ASN A 3 -4.24 12.73 -15.00
N LYS A 4 -4.51 12.00 -13.91
CA LYS A 4 -5.83 11.96 -13.27
C LYS A 4 -6.21 13.34 -12.71
N HIS A 5 -5.33 13.92 -11.91
CA HIS A 5 -5.54 15.23 -11.28
C HIS A 5 -5.82 16.32 -12.33
N LYS A 6 -4.99 16.39 -13.38
CA LYS A 6 -5.21 17.31 -14.51
C LYS A 6 -6.59 17.12 -15.16
N LYS A 7 -7.03 15.88 -15.35
CA LYS A 7 -8.33 15.59 -15.96
C LYS A 7 -9.49 15.99 -15.04
N ILE A 8 -9.33 15.81 -13.73
CA ILE A 8 -10.29 16.31 -12.73
C ILE A 8 -10.38 17.83 -12.81
N GLU A 9 -9.26 18.55 -12.80
CA GLU A 9 -9.24 20.02 -12.93
C GLU A 9 -9.90 20.51 -14.23
N GLU A 10 -9.65 19.83 -15.36
CA GLU A 10 -10.29 20.14 -16.65
C GLU A 10 -11.82 20.05 -16.57
N ILE A 11 -12.34 18.98 -15.96
CA ILE A 11 -13.78 18.77 -15.80
C ILE A 11 -14.37 19.80 -14.85
N GLN A 12 -13.71 20.06 -13.71
CA GLN A 12 -14.14 21.09 -12.77
C GLN A 12 -14.24 22.45 -13.46
N LYS A 13 -13.18 22.88 -14.17
CA LYS A 13 -13.16 24.14 -14.93
C LYS A 13 -14.27 24.20 -15.98
N LYS A 14 -14.54 23.11 -16.68
CA LYS A 14 -15.64 23.04 -17.66
C LYS A 14 -17.01 23.29 -17.04
N ILE A 15 -17.21 22.88 -15.79
CA ILE A 15 -18.46 23.09 -15.07
C ILE A 15 -18.55 24.53 -14.54
N VAL A 16 -17.52 25.03 -13.85
CA VAL A 16 -17.62 26.23 -13.00
C VAL A 16 -16.97 27.51 -13.56
N SER A 17 -16.20 27.44 -14.65
CA SER A 17 -15.56 28.65 -15.20
C SER A 17 -16.57 29.71 -15.65
N GLU A 18 -16.11 30.95 -15.83
CA GLU A 18 -16.93 32.07 -16.29
C GLU A 18 -17.59 31.82 -17.66
N SER A 19 -17.00 30.96 -18.49
CA SER A 19 -17.57 30.48 -19.76
C SER A 19 -17.98 29.00 -19.69
N GLY A 20 -18.21 28.48 -18.47
CA GLY A 20 -18.49 27.08 -18.19
C GLY A 20 -19.96 26.71 -18.30
N LEU A 21 -20.25 25.42 -18.18
CA LEU A 21 -21.60 24.86 -18.33
C LEU A 21 -22.64 25.48 -17.40
N LYS A 22 -22.30 25.77 -16.14
CA LYS A 22 -23.22 26.45 -15.22
C LYS A 22 -23.68 27.80 -15.77
N LYS A 23 -22.73 28.59 -16.29
CA LYS A 23 -23.02 29.89 -16.88
C LYS A 23 -23.80 29.75 -18.20
N SER A 24 -23.42 28.82 -19.06
CA SER A 24 -24.14 28.57 -20.32
C SER A 24 -25.62 28.18 -20.10
N ILE A 25 -25.90 27.38 -19.07
CA ILE A 25 -27.29 27.04 -18.70
C ILE A 25 -28.02 28.27 -18.18
N GLN A 26 -27.38 29.06 -17.30
CA GLN A 26 -27.97 30.30 -16.79
C GLN A 26 -28.34 31.26 -17.93
N ASP A 27 -27.44 31.42 -18.91
CA ASP A 27 -27.65 32.31 -20.05
C ASP A 27 -28.77 31.78 -20.96
N ALA A 28 -28.81 30.47 -21.25
CA ALA A 28 -29.88 29.84 -22.02
C ALA A 28 -31.25 29.99 -21.34
N VAL A 29 -31.30 29.85 -20.01
CA VAL A 29 -32.53 30.02 -19.22
C VAL A 29 -32.99 31.47 -19.24
N SER A 30 -32.06 32.41 -19.11
CA SER A 30 -32.33 33.85 -19.08
C SER A 30 -32.83 34.38 -20.43
N GLN A 31 -32.31 33.84 -21.54
CA GLN A 31 -32.66 34.23 -22.91
C GLN A 31 -33.94 33.57 -23.44
N SER A 32 -34.47 32.57 -22.73
CA SER A 32 -35.69 31.88 -23.16
C SER A 32 -36.94 32.76 -23.01
N ASP A 33 -37.81 32.71 -24.02
CA ASP A 33 -39.10 33.42 -24.09
C ASP A 33 -40.16 32.89 -23.10
N ILE A 34 -39.84 31.86 -22.32
CA ILE A 34 -40.74 31.32 -21.29
C ILE A 34 -40.93 32.33 -20.17
N SER A 35 -42.18 32.68 -19.88
CA SER A 35 -42.58 33.58 -18.78
C SER A 35 -42.70 32.88 -17.42
N ASN A 36 -42.71 31.55 -17.39
CA ASN A 36 -42.85 30.75 -16.17
C ASN A 36 -41.54 30.71 -15.37
N GLN A 37 -41.45 31.55 -14.32
CA GLN A 37 -40.30 31.63 -13.44
C GLN A 37 -40.05 30.34 -12.66
N ASP A 38 -41.11 29.65 -12.19
CA ASP A 38 -40.99 28.40 -11.45
C ASP A 38 -40.31 27.30 -12.30
N LEU A 39 -40.59 27.28 -13.60
CA LEU A 39 -39.94 26.35 -14.54
C LEU A 39 -38.45 26.66 -14.71
N LYS A 40 -38.09 27.95 -14.82
CA LYS A 40 -36.69 28.41 -14.92
C LYS A 40 -35.90 28.02 -13.68
N ASP A 41 -36.46 28.27 -12.50
CA ASP A 41 -35.83 27.93 -11.21
C ASP A 41 -35.69 26.41 -11.04
N CYS A 42 -36.69 25.64 -11.47
CA CYS A 42 -36.65 24.18 -11.47
C CYS A 42 -35.51 23.62 -12.34
N ILE A 43 -35.32 24.15 -13.55
CA ILE A 43 -34.22 23.72 -14.44
C ILE A 43 -32.86 24.02 -13.82
N MET A 44 -32.66 25.24 -13.30
CA MET A 44 -31.42 25.65 -12.65
C MET A 44 -31.09 24.72 -11.47
N SER A 45 -32.03 24.53 -10.55
CA SER A 45 -31.87 23.65 -9.38
C SER A 45 -31.53 22.20 -9.78
N LYS A 46 -32.17 21.69 -10.84
CA LYS A 46 -31.94 20.34 -11.36
C LYS A 46 -30.51 20.15 -11.88
N PHE A 47 -29.99 21.10 -12.66
CA PHE A 47 -28.63 21.02 -13.17
C PHE A 47 -27.59 21.27 -12.08
N ASP A 48 -27.82 22.21 -11.17
CA ASP A 48 -26.94 22.43 -10.03
C ASP A 48 -26.78 21.16 -9.21
N ARG A 49 -27.87 20.45 -8.91
CA ARG A 49 -27.79 19.16 -8.21
C ARG A 49 -26.93 18.12 -8.95
N SER A 50 -26.99 18.07 -10.28
CA SER A 50 -26.15 17.17 -11.07
C SER A 50 -24.68 17.58 -11.03
N PHE A 51 -24.38 18.88 -11.11
CA PHE A 51 -23.00 19.39 -11.03
C PHE A 51 -22.42 19.22 -9.64
N ASP A 52 -23.19 19.47 -8.59
CA ASP A 52 -22.73 19.30 -7.22
C ASP A 52 -22.42 17.82 -6.92
N MET A 53 -23.24 16.90 -7.45
CA MET A 53 -22.93 15.47 -7.43
C MET A 53 -21.60 15.18 -8.14
N ILE A 54 -21.39 15.72 -9.34
CA ILE A 54 -20.12 15.55 -10.06
C ILE A 54 -18.95 16.08 -9.25
N MET A 55 -19.03 17.30 -8.70
CA MET A 55 -17.95 17.92 -7.93
C MET A 55 -17.62 17.10 -6.68
N CYS A 56 -18.64 16.62 -5.96
CA CYS A 56 -18.46 15.75 -4.79
C CYS A 56 -17.69 14.47 -5.15
N GLU A 57 -18.06 13.83 -6.25
CA GLU A 57 -17.43 12.59 -6.72
C GLU A 57 -16.00 12.82 -7.23
N LEU A 58 -15.74 13.91 -7.96
CA LEU A 58 -14.40 14.28 -8.40
C LEU A 58 -13.45 14.51 -7.22
N ASN A 59 -13.91 15.17 -6.17
CA ASN A 59 -13.10 15.39 -4.96
C ASN A 59 -12.74 14.07 -4.27
N LYS A 60 -13.67 13.09 -4.24
CA LYS A 60 -13.36 11.75 -3.72
C LYS A 60 -12.31 11.03 -4.57
N MET A 61 -12.39 11.13 -5.90
CA MET A 61 -11.45 10.48 -6.82
C MET A 61 -10.03 11.07 -6.78
N ASP A 62 -9.91 12.36 -6.47
CA ASP A 62 -8.63 13.06 -6.44
C ASP A 62 -7.74 12.59 -5.26
N HIS A 63 -8.35 12.29 -4.12
CA HIS A 63 -7.63 12.00 -2.87
C HIS A 63 -7.50 10.51 -2.52
N ALA A 64 -8.03 9.60 -3.35
CA ALA A 64 -8.16 8.20 -2.95
C ALA A 64 -6.97 7.34 -3.42
N GLU A 65 -5.84 7.39 -2.71
CA GLU A 65 -4.67 6.52 -2.96
C GLU A 65 -4.78 5.12 -2.30
N GLY A 66 -5.96 4.73 -1.85
CA GLY A 66 -6.23 3.44 -1.21
C GLY A 66 -6.12 3.51 0.31
N ILE A 67 -7.25 3.33 1.00
CA ILE A 67 -7.34 3.28 2.46
C ILE A 67 -7.51 1.83 2.89
N LEU A 68 -6.52 1.31 3.61
CA LEU A 68 -6.58 -0.02 4.20
C LEU A 68 -7.11 0.08 5.63
N LEU A 69 -8.25 -0.56 5.91
CA LEU A 69 -8.81 -0.67 7.25
C LEU A 69 -8.77 -2.12 7.70
N VAL A 70 -8.01 -2.39 8.76
CA VAL A 70 -7.91 -3.72 9.36
C VAL A 70 -8.87 -3.79 10.54
N LYS A 71 -9.87 -4.65 10.44
CA LYS A 71 -10.82 -4.97 11.51
C LYS A 71 -10.52 -6.37 12.07
N PRO A 72 -11.12 -6.77 13.21
CA PRO A 72 -10.80 -8.05 13.85
C PRO A 72 -11.01 -9.31 12.98
N ASN A 73 -11.92 -9.27 12.01
CA ASN A 73 -12.30 -10.43 11.18
C ASN A 73 -12.21 -10.15 9.67
N GLU A 74 -11.93 -8.92 9.26
CA GLU A 74 -11.91 -8.54 7.85
C GLU A 74 -10.90 -7.41 7.59
N ILE A 75 -10.41 -7.35 6.37
CA ILE A 75 -9.57 -6.26 5.87
C ILE A 75 -10.34 -5.60 4.74
N LEU A 76 -10.60 -4.30 4.89
CA LEU A 76 -11.22 -3.48 3.87
C LEU A 76 -10.16 -2.66 3.14
N LEU A 77 -10.33 -2.54 1.83
CA LEU A 77 -9.59 -1.62 0.99
C LEU A 77 -10.58 -0.71 0.28
N ASP A 78 -10.52 0.59 0.57
CA ASP A 78 -11.51 1.58 0.11
C ASP A 78 -12.96 1.12 0.40
N GLU A 79 -13.19 0.72 1.64
CA GLU A 79 -14.50 0.23 2.14
C GLU A 79 -14.97 -1.09 1.53
N VAL A 80 -14.22 -1.68 0.59
CA VAL A 80 -14.53 -2.98 -0.01
C VAL A 80 -13.80 -4.08 0.73
N CYS A 81 -14.52 -5.14 1.13
CA CYS A 81 -13.91 -6.31 1.78
C CYS A 81 -12.96 -7.02 0.81
N LEU A 82 -11.66 -6.92 1.10
CA LEU A 82 -10.59 -7.57 0.35
C LEU A 82 -10.47 -9.03 0.79
N THR A 83 -10.41 -9.28 2.10
CA THR A 83 -10.35 -10.64 2.64
C THR A 83 -10.90 -10.66 4.07
N SER A 84 -11.33 -11.84 4.50
CA SER A 84 -11.78 -12.09 5.87
C SER A 84 -11.09 -13.30 6.45
N TYR A 85 -11.01 -13.34 7.78
CA TYR A 85 -10.45 -14.49 8.50
C TYR A 85 -11.19 -15.79 8.14
N THR A 86 -12.50 -15.72 7.89
CA THR A 86 -13.34 -16.87 7.51
C THR A 86 -13.17 -17.31 6.06
N SER A 87 -12.82 -16.40 5.14
CA SER A 87 -12.69 -16.73 3.72
C SER A 87 -11.30 -17.24 3.37
N ASN A 88 -10.26 -16.61 3.90
CA ASN A 88 -8.87 -17.01 3.69
C ASN A 88 -8.01 -16.46 4.83
N HIS A 89 -7.88 -17.25 5.90
CA HIS A 89 -7.08 -16.87 7.07
C HIS A 89 -5.61 -16.55 6.73
N ASP A 90 -4.97 -17.32 5.85
CA ASP A 90 -3.58 -17.11 5.45
C ASP A 90 -3.38 -15.77 4.73
N LEU A 91 -4.30 -15.45 3.80
CA LEU A 91 -4.27 -14.15 3.12
C LEU A 91 -4.63 -13.01 4.07
N TYR A 92 -5.58 -13.21 4.99
CA TYR A 92 -5.90 -12.22 6.01
C TYR A 92 -4.67 -11.89 6.86
N ASP A 93 -3.93 -12.90 7.32
CA ASP A 93 -2.71 -12.72 8.12
C ASP A 93 -1.59 -12.06 7.29
N ALA A 94 -1.39 -12.50 6.05
CA ALA A 94 -0.29 -12.06 5.19
C ALA A 94 -0.55 -10.74 4.44
N CYS A 95 -1.80 -10.31 4.28
CA CYS A 95 -2.18 -9.14 3.47
C CYS A 95 -1.32 -7.92 3.82
N ARG A 96 -1.15 -7.65 5.11
CA ARG A 96 -0.37 -6.50 5.61
C ARG A 96 1.12 -6.58 5.32
N LEU A 97 1.68 -7.78 5.17
CA LEU A 97 3.07 -7.98 4.74
C LEU A 97 3.26 -7.39 3.35
N PHE A 98 2.37 -7.75 2.43
CA PHE A 98 2.44 -7.34 1.02
C PHE A 98 2.11 -5.86 0.82
N MET A 99 1.25 -5.28 1.66
CA MET A 99 0.96 -3.84 1.60
C MET A 99 2.17 -2.97 1.94
N THR A 100 3.25 -3.52 2.52
CA THR A 100 4.52 -2.79 2.67
C THR A 100 5.37 -2.77 1.39
N ASP A 101 4.99 -3.52 0.35
CA ASP A 101 5.69 -3.58 -0.93
C ASP A 101 5.17 -2.51 -1.88
N ASP A 102 6.04 -1.59 -2.30
CA ASP A 102 5.69 -0.53 -3.23
C ASP A 102 5.17 -1.08 -4.56
N LYS A 103 5.63 -2.25 -5.02
CA LYS A 103 5.10 -2.87 -6.23
C LYS A 103 3.62 -3.25 -6.11
N ILE A 104 3.20 -3.67 -4.92
CA ILE A 104 1.81 -4.04 -4.64
C ILE A 104 0.94 -2.80 -4.54
N LYS A 105 1.46 -1.75 -3.86
CA LYS A 105 0.78 -0.45 -3.81
C LYS A 105 0.61 0.16 -5.20
N ASP A 106 1.66 0.12 -6.01
CA ASP A 106 1.67 0.66 -7.37
C ASP A 106 0.70 -0.10 -8.26
N TYR A 107 0.69 -1.44 -8.19
CA TYR A 107 -0.28 -2.25 -8.94
C TYR A 107 -1.73 -1.86 -8.64
N TYR A 108 -2.09 -1.72 -7.35
CA TYR A 108 -3.43 -1.28 -6.97
C TYR A 108 -3.76 0.12 -7.49
N THR A 109 -2.80 1.04 -7.31
CA THR A 109 -2.97 2.45 -7.67
C THR A 109 -3.11 2.62 -9.17
N GLU A 110 -2.34 1.89 -9.96
CA GLU A 110 -2.41 1.89 -11.42
C GLU A 110 -3.79 1.42 -11.93
N LYS A 111 -4.29 0.29 -11.40
CA LYS A 111 -5.62 -0.22 -11.76
C LYS A 111 -6.73 0.77 -11.42
N LYS A 112 -6.66 1.38 -10.24
CA LYS A 112 -7.65 2.35 -9.77
C LYS A 112 -7.58 3.67 -10.54
N ASP A 113 -6.39 4.19 -10.80
CA ASP A 113 -6.20 5.41 -11.60
C ASP A 113 -6.66 5.18 -13.05
N SER A 114 -6.38 4.01 -13.64
CA SER A 114 -6.89 3.65 -14.97
C SER A 114 -8.42 3.64 -15.02
N ASN A 115 -9.07 3.01 -14.04
CA ASN A 115 -10.53 3.04 -13.93
C ASN A 115 -11.07 4.48 -13.78
N SER A 116 -10.43 5.28 -12.92
CA SER A 116 -10.81 6.68 -12.71
C SER A 116 -10.70 7.48 -14.01
N LEU A 117 -9.61 7.32 -14.76
CA LEU A 117 -9.41 7.99 -16.04
C LEU A 117 -10.49 7.62 -17.07
N ASN A 118 -10.89 6.36 -17.15
CA ASN A 118 -11.98 5.93 -18.02
C ASN A 118 -13.30 6.63 -17.62
N THR A 119 -13.66 6.60 -16.34
CA THR A 119 -14.86 7.31 -15.83
C THR A 119 -14.82 8.80 -16.13
N LEU A 120 -13.66 9.45 -15.98
CA LEU A 120 -13.49 10.87 -16.28
C LEU A 120 -13.66 11.15 -17.78
N CYS A 121 -13.26 10.23 -18.67
CA CYS A 121 -13.48 10.38 -20.11
C CYS A 121 -14.97 10.24 -20.48
N ASP A 122 -15.69 9.30 -19.87
CA ASP A 122 -17.13 9.12 -20.08
C ASP A 122 -17.91 10.34 -19.58
N LEU A 123 -17.58 10.81 -18.38
CA LEU A 123 -18.14 12.03 -17.81
C LEU A 123 -17.86 13.25 -18.69
N ASP A 124 -16.62 13.41 -19.17
CA ASP A 124 -16.24 14.50 -20.07
C ASP A 124 -17.06 14.47 -21.38
N SER A 125 -17.37 13.27 -21.89
CA SER A 125 -18.20 13.10 -23.08
C SER A 125 -19.65 13.53 -22.84
N HIS A 126 -20.23 13.21 -21.68
CA HIS A 126 -21.56 13.68 -21.31
C HIS A 126 -21.62 15.20 -21.12
N LEU A 127 -20.58 15.81 -20.55
CA LEU A 127 -20.48 17.26 -20.41
C LEU A 127 -20.33 17.96 -21.77
N ARG A 128 -19.58 17.37 -22.70
CA ARG A 128 -19.50 17.88 -24.09
C ARG A 128 -20.83 17.78 -24.83
N ALA A 129 -21.59 16.69 -24.63
CA ALA A 129 -22.91 16.54 -25.22
C ALA A 129 -23.87 17.65 -24.72
N LEU A 130 -23.87 17.92 -23.41
CA LEU A 130 -24.64 19.02 -22.83
C LEU A 130 -24.22 20.38 -23.43
N LEU A 131 -22.92 20.64 -23.54
CA LEU A 131 -22.42 21.88 -24.15
C LEU A 131 -22.90 22.03 -25.61
N SER A 132 -22.85 20.96 -26.40
CA SER A 132 -23.32 20.96 -27.79
C SER A 132 -24.82 21.25 -27.90
N ILE A 133 -25.62 20.74 -26.97
CA ILE A 133 -27.06 21.01 -26.91
C ILE A 133 -27.31 22.50 -26.63
N LEU A 134 -26.60 23.07 -25.65
CA LEU A 134 -26.71 24.49 -25.30
C LEU A 134 -26.25 25.43 -26.42
N GLN A 135 -25.37 24.97 -27.32
CA GLN A 135 -24.89 25.71 -28.49
C GLN A 135 -25.79 25.57 -29.72
N THR A 136 -26.85 24.76 -29.65
CA THR A 136 -27.76 24.56 -30.78
C THR A 136 -28.58 25.84 -31.02
N PRO A 137 -28.60 26.40 -32.25
CA PRO A 137 -29.41 27.57 -32.54
C PRO A 137 -30.91 27.32 -32.28
N ASN A 138 -31.61 28.31 -31.72
CA ASN A 138 -33.04 28.24 -31.36
C ASN A 138 -33.39 27.08 -30.40
N PHE A 139 -32.47 26.76 -29.50
CA PHE A 139 -32.67 25.69 -28.52
C PHE A 139 -33.85 25.98 -27.58
N ASP A 140 -34.78 25.03 -27.52
CA ASP A 140 -35.95 25.09 -26.65
C ASP A 140 -35.60 24.66 -25.21
N ILE A 141 -36.05 25.46 -24.24
CA ILE A 141 -35.76 25.25 -22.83
C ILE A 141 -36.56 24.07 -22.23
N GLU A 142 -37.72 23.71 -22.79
CA GLU A 142 -38.42 22.48 -22.36
C GLU A 142 -37.63 21.23 -22.77
N SER A 143 -36.98 21.28 -23.94
CA SER A 143 -36.04 20.25 -24.39
C SER A 143 -34.83 20.12 -23.46
N LEU A 144 -34.37 21.21 -22.84
CA LEU A 144 -33.32 21.17 -21.80
C LEU A 144 -33.77 20.42 -20.54
N LEU A 145 -35.00 20.64 -20.12
CA LEU A 145 -35.60 19.96 -18.97
C LEU A 145 -35.78 18.46 -19.24
N PHE A 146 -36.19 18.09 -20.45
CA PHE A 146 -36.24 16.69 -20.86
C PHE A 146 -34.84 16.06 -20.87
N TYR A 147 -33.87 16.74 -21.47
CA TYR A 147 -32.48 16.28 -21.54
C TYR A 147 -31.84 16.15 -20.15
N HIS A 148 -32.16 17.02 -19.19
CA HIS A 148 -31.66 16.93 -17.81
C HIS A 148 -31.83 15.53 -17.23
N SER A 149 -32.99 14.91 -17.45
CA SER A 149 -33.29 13.58 -16.92
C SER A 149 -32.35 12.52 -17.49
N ILE A 150 -32.01 12.64 -18.78
CA ILE A 150 -31.06 11.76 -19.48
C ILE A 150 -29.64 12.03 -18.98
N PHE A 151 -29.21 13.29 -18.94
CA PHE A 151 -27.90 13.69 -18.45
C PHE A 151 -27.65 13.21 -17.02
N HIS A 152 -28.59 13.48 -16.11
CA HIS A 152 -28.50 13.07 -14.72
C HIS A 152 -28.42 11.54 -14.56
N LYS A 153 -29.21 10.80 -15.35
CA LYS A 153 -29.15 9.34 -15.38
C LYS A 153 -27.79 8.85 -15.86
N ASN A 154 -27.26 9.42 -16.94
CA ASN A 154 -25.97 9.02 -17.50
C ASN A 154 -24.82 9.26 -16.51
N VAL A 155 -24.78 10.45 -15.88
CA VAL A 155 -23.78 10.76 -14.85
C VAL A 155 -23.86 9.78 -13.68
N LYS A 156 -25.08 9.45 -13.20
CA LYS A 156 -25.27 8.42 -12.16
C LYS A 156 -24.77 7.05 -12.59
N VAL A 157 -25.01 6.66 -13.85
CA VAL A 157 -24.51 5.40 -14.40
C VAL A 157 -22.99 5.39 -14.42
N CYS A 158 -22.33 6.45 -14.90
CA CYS A 158 -20.86 6.57 -14.90
C CYS A 158 -20.27 6.31 -13.51
N PHE A 159 -20.78 6.97 -12.47
CA PHE A 159 -20.29 6.76 -11.11
C PHE A 159 -20.66 5.38 -10.57
N SER A 160 -21.86 4.87 -10.84
CA SER A 160 -22.22 3.51 -10.42
C SER A 160 -21.32 2.44 -11.03
N GLU A 161 -20.99 2.56 -12.32
CA GLU A 161 -20.06 1.66 -13.01
C GLU A 161 -18.63 1.80 -12.47
N HIS A 162 -18.20 3.03 -12.18
CA HIS A 162 -16.93 3.29 -11.50
C HIS A 162 -16.85 2.51 -10.18
N TYR A 163 -17.86 2.62 -9.31
CA TYR A 163 -17.89 1.94 -8.02
C TYR A 163 -17.88 0.41 -8.16
N LYS A 164 -18.69 -0.14 -9.08
CA LYS A 164 -18.67 -1.58 -9.39
C LYS A 164 -17.29 -2.04 -9.86
N ARG A 165 -16.60 -1.22 -10.65
CA ARG A 165 -15.26 -1.55 -11.15
C ARG A 165 -14.20 -1.44 -10.06
N VAL A 166 -14.28 -0.46 -9.16
CA VAL A 166 -13.43 -0.38 -7.96
C VAL A 166 -13.63 -1.63 -7.09
N GLU A 167 -14.88 -2.04 -6.86
CA GLU A 167 -15.19 -3.26 -6.12
C GLU A 167 -14.56 -4.49 -6.78
N HIS A 168 -14.68 -4.62 -8.11
CA HIS A 168 -14.02 -5.69 -8.86
C HIS A 168 -12.50 -5.65 -8.74
N ILE A 169 -11.89 -4.47 -8.84
CA ILE A 169 -10.43 -4.31 -8.68
C ILE A 169 -9.99 -4.83 -7.32
N VAL A 170 -10.73 -4.55 -6.24
CA VAL A 170 -10.39 -5.03 -4.90
C VAL A 170 -10.63 -6.55 -4.76
N LYS A 171 -11.86 -7.00 -5.05
CA LYS A 171 -12.30 -8.38 -4.79
C LYS A 171 -11.69 -9.43 -5.72
N VAL A 172 -11.29 -9.02 -6.92
CA VAL A 172 -10.79 -9.93 -7.96
C VAL A 172 -9.34 -9.62 -8.28
N ASP A 173 -9.07 -8.47 -8.91
CA ASP A 173 -7.75 -8.17 -9.49
C ASP A 173 -6.66 -8.09 -8.41
N PHE A 174 -6.96 -7.43 -7.29
CA PHE A 174 -6.02 -7.22 -6.21
C PHE A 174 -5.94 -8.41 -5.27
N TYR A 175 -7.09 -9.02 -4.94
CA TYR A 175 -7.12 -10.30 -4.23
C TYR A 175 -6.25 -11.35 -4.91
N GLN A 176 -6.42 -11.53 -6.22
CA GLN A 176 -5.66 -12.51 -6.99
C GLN A 176 -4.16 -12.19 -6.94
N LYS A 177 -3.79 -10.92 -7.12
CA LYS A 177 -2.39 -10.49 -7.04
C LYS A 177 -1.77 -10.82 -5.69
N LEU A 178 -2.46 -10.55 -4.58
CA LEU A 178 -1.94 -10.89 -3.26
C LEU A 178 -1.87 -12.39 -3.03
N ASN A 179 -2.85 -13.15 -3.53
CA ASN A 179 -2.81 -14.61 -3.44
C ASN A 179 -1.65 -15.19 -4.26
N GLU A 180 -1.33 -14.63 -5.42
CA GLU A 180 -0.14 -15.01 -6.21
C GLU A 180 1.16 -14.73 -5.45
N GLU A 181 1.31 -13.54 -4.84
CA GLU A 181 2.48 -13.22 -4.01
C GLU A 181 2.58 -14.16 -2.80
N LEU A 182 1.44 -14.49 -2.20
CA LEU A 182 1.34 -15.39 -1.07
C LEU A 182 1.78 -16.81 -1.44
N GLN A 183 1.25 -17.38 -2.52
CA GLN A 183 1.68 -18.70 -3.02
C GLN A 183 3.13 -18.69 -3.53
N GLY A 184 3.65 -17.51 -3.91
CA GLY A 184 5.04 -17.31 -4.33
C GLY A 184 6.05 -17.28 -3.19
N LEU A 185 5.62 -17.27 -1.93
CA LEU A 185 6.53 -17.25 -0.77
C LEU A 185 7.34 -18.53 -0.68
N LYS A 186 8.67 -18.38 -0.61
CA LYS A 186 9.59 -19.52 -0.48
C LYS A 186 9.40 -20.29 0.84
N PHE A 187 9.09 -19.58 1.92
CA PHE A 187 8.85 -20.13 3.25
C PHE A 187 7.40 -19.87 3.67
N TYR A 188 6.45 -20.25 2.82
CA TYR A 188 5.03 -19.98 2.99
C TYR A 188 4.52 -20.31 4.40
N MET A 189 4.67 -21.56 4.85
CA MET A 189 4.11 -22.05 6.11
C MET A 189 4.71 -21.32 7.31
N GLU A 190 6.03 -21.17 7.35
CA GLU A 190 6.73 -20.50 8.44
C GLU A 190 6.42 -19.00 8.48
N THR A 191 6.28 -18.38 7.31
CA THR A 191 5.91 -16.96 7.20
C THR A 191 4.50 -16.73 7.72
N ILE A 192 3.54 -17.59 7.37
CA ILE A 192 2.17 -17.49 7.88
C ILE A 192 2.13 -17.61 9.40
N ILE A 193 2.86 -18.57 9.98
CA ILE A 193 2.95 -18.72 11.44
C ILE A 193 3.50 -17.43 12.09
N ALA A 194 4.57 -16.87 11.53
CA ALA A 194 5.12 -15.60 12.01
C ALA A 194 4.11 -14.45 11.90
N MET A 195 3.39 -14.35 10.78
CA MET A 195 2.37 -13.31 10.55
C MET A 195 1.20 -13.41 11.53
N ARG A 196 0.75 -14.62 11.89
CA ARG A 196 -0.25 -14.83 12.95
C ARG A 196 0.24 -14.32 14.30
N ASN A 197 1.46 -14.67 14.70
CA ASN A 197 2.04 -14.18 15.96
C ASN A 197 2.17 -12.65 15.98
N ILE A 198 2.55 -12.04 14.85
CA ILE A 198 2.61 -10.59 14.68
C ILE A 198 1.20 -9.97 14.82
N HIS A 199 0.19 -10.58 14.20
CA HIS A 199 -1.20 -10.16 14.31
C HIS A 199 -1.68 -10.20 15.77
N ASP A 200 -1.40 -11.29 16.48
CA ASP A 200 -1.79 -11.46 17.89
C ASP A 200 -1.11 -10.43 18.79
N ILE A 201 0.19 -10.15 18.60
CA ILE A 201 0.90 -9.06 19.30
C ILE A 201 0.15 -7.74 19.10
N ARG A 202 -0.16 -7.37 17.84
CA ARG A 202 -0.85 -6.11 17.55
C ARG A 202 -2.22 -6.05 18.20
N LYS A 203 -3.00 -7.13 18.07
CA LYS A 203 -4.36 -7.21 18.61
C LYS A 203 -4.36 -7.03 20.12
N ILE A 204 -3.40 -7.65 20.80
CA ILE A 204 -3.25 -7.53 22.25
C ILE A 204 -2.91 -6.09 22.66
N VAL A 205 -1.86 -5.51 22.08
CA VAL A 205 -1.42 -4.13 22.38
C VAL A 205 -2.55 -3.15 22.11
N HIS A 206 -3.16 -3.23 20.92
CA HIS A 206 -4.24 -2.35 20.53
C HIS A 206 -5.43 -2.46 21.50
N ASN A 207 -5.92 -3.67 21.81
CA ASN A 207 -7.06 -3.83 22.70
C ASN A 207 -6.82 -3.27 24.12
N TRP A 208 -5.58 -3.27 24.60
CA TRP A 208 -5.26 -2.77 25.94
C TRP A 208 -5.17 -1.24 25.97
N HIS A 209 -4.54 -0.64 24.96
CA HIS A 209 -4.32 0.79 24.93
C HIS A 209 -5.45 1.57 24.24
N PHE A 210 -6.31 0.92 23.44
CA PHE A 210 -7.35 1.59 22.67
C PHE A 210 -8.31 2.40 23.53
N SER A 211 -8.74 1.85 24.68
CA SER A 211 -9.65 2.57 25.59
C SER A 211 -9.02 3.82 26.20
N GLU A 212 -7.69 3.87 26.34
CA GLU A 212 -6.98 5.06 26.79
C GLU A 212 -6.78 6.04 25.65
N ILE A 213 -6.46 5.56 24.46
CA ILE A 213 -6.37 6.37 23.24
C ILE A 213 -7.72 7.06 22.98
N GLU A 214 -8.86 6.36 23.04
CA GLU A 214 -10.19 6.96 22.82
C GLU A 214 -10.56 8.07 23.83
N LYS A 215 -10.01 8.06 25.05
CA LYS A 215 -10.28 9.13 26.04
C LYS A 215 -9.72 10.48 25.58
N TYR A 216 -8.69 10.46 24.76
CA TYR A 216 -8.11 11.65 24.15
C TYR A 216 -8.69 11.80 22.75
N LYS A 217 -9.03 13.03 22.34
CA LYS A 217 -9.57 13.32 21.01
C LYS A 217 -8.45 13.19 19.94
N PHE A 218 -7.90 12.01 19.72
CA PHE A 218 -6.90 11.76 18.69
C PHE A 218 -7.53 11.80 17.29
N VAL A 219 -6.77 12.33 16.33
CA VAL A 219 -7.06 12.11 14.90
C VAL A 219 -6.41 10.80 14.50
N ILE A 220 -7.21 9.91 13.89
CA ILE A 220 -6.67 8.73 13.23
C ILE A 220 -6.07 9.17 11.90
N LEU A 221 -4.76 9.05 11.77
CA LEU A 221 -4.04 9.23 10.53
C LEU A 221 -4.04 7.91 9.77
N TYR A 222 -4.72 7.89 8.63
CA TYR A 222 -4.66 6.76 7.71
C TYR A 222 -3.47 6.94 6.77
N GLU A 223 -2.38 6.21 7.03
CA GLU A 223 -1.29 6.11 6.06
C GLU A 223 -1.72 5.22 4.88
N ARG A 224 -1.37 5.63 3.65
CA ARG A 224 -1.67 4.88 2.42
C ARG A 224 -1.24 3.42 2.52
N LEU A 225 -2.21 2.52 2.38
CA LEU A 225 -1.99 1.07 2.42
C LEU A 225 -1.04 0.64 3.56
N SER A 226 -1.15 1.29 4.72
CA SER A 226 -0.22 1.12 5.85
C SER A 226 -1.01 1.02 7.15
N PHE A 227 -0.30 1.04 8.27
CA PHE A 227 -0.88 1.04 9.61
C PHE A 227 -1.55 2.38 9.86
N SER A 228 -2.78 2.36 10.38
CA SER A 228 -3.39 3.53 10.99
C SER A 228 -2.54 3.98 12.17
N ARG A 229 -2.40 5.29 12.34
CA ARG A 229 -1.60 5.94 13.38
C ARG A 229 -2.44 6.97 14.12
N TYR A 230 -1.99 7.38 15.30
CA TYR A 230 -2.71 8.37 16.12
C TYR A 230 -1.91 9.66 16.23
N SER A 231 -2.57 10.79 15.97
CA SER A 231 -1.97 12.13 16.15
C SER A 231 -2.82 12.99 17.05
N CYS A 232 -2.16 13.66 18.00
CA CYS A 232 -2.83 14.50 18.99
C CYS A 232 -3.39 15.78 18.33
N ILE A 233 -4.60 16.19 18.74
CA ILE A 233 -5.13 17.52 18.41
C ILE A 233 -4.60 18.49 19.46
N GLU A 234 -3.55 19.24 19.10
CA GLU A 234 -2.98 20.41 19.80
C GLU A 234 -2.56 20.26 21.29
N ASN A 235 -1.31 20.62 21.61
CA ASN A 235 -0.78 20.94 22.96
C ASN A 235 -1.00 19.95 24.13
N TYR A 236 -1.57 18.77 23.91
CA TYR A 236 -1.62 17.72 24.92
C TYR A 236 -0.37 16.83 24.83
N PRO A 237 0.23 16.46 25.97
CA PRO A 237 1.32 15.49 25.99
C PRO A 237 0.81 14.16 25.43
N THR A 238 1.60 13.54 24.54
CA THR A 238 1.29 12.22 23.98
C THR A 238 1.21 11.20 25.13
N PRO A 239 0.07 10.53 25.35
CA PRO A 239 -0.08 9.48 26.33
C PRO A 239 0.88 8.34 26.04
N ILE A 240 1.40 7.73 27.10
CA ILE A 240 2.28 6.54 27.04
C ILE A 240 1.66 5.45 26.16
N SER A 241 0.34 5.25 26.26
CA SER A 241 -0.42 4.27 25.49
C SER A 241 -0.33 4.50 23.97
N THR A 242 -0.24 5.76 23.52
CA THR A 242 -0.01 6.10 22.11
C THR A 242 1.43 5.80 21.71
N THR A 243 2.41 6.12 22.55
CA THR A 243 3.83 5.80 22.31
C THR A 243 4.03 4.30 22.15
N ILE A 244 3.47 3.49 23.05
CA ILE A 244 3.55 2.01 22.98
C ILE A 244 2.89 1.49 21.70
N ASP A 245 1.75 2.04 21.29
CA ASP A 245 1.06 1.63 20.07
C ASP A 245 1.89 1.92 18.81
N GLU A 246 2.57 3.07 18.77
CA GLU A 246 3.46 3.49 17.68
C GLU A 246 4.76 2.67 17.65
N ASP A 247 5.37 2.38 18.81
CA ASP A 247 6.56 1.53 18.90
C ASP A 247 6.24 0.09 18.49
N CYS A 248 5.04 -0.41 18.83
CA CYS A 248 4.54 -1.69 18.34
C CYS A 248 4.38 -1.68 16.81
N ILE A 249 3.81 -0.62 16.22
CA ILE A 249 3.72 -0.46 14.76
C ILE A 249 5.11 -0.51 14.13
N HIS A 250 6.09 0.18 14.71
CA HIS A 250 7.46 0.20 14.22
C HIS A 250 8.10 -1.20 14.24
N PHE A 251 7.99 -1.92 15.36
CA PHE A 251 8.42 -3.30 15.49
C PHE A 251 7.79 -4.21 14.41
N ILE A 252 6.47 -4.08 14.17
CA ILE A 252 5.78 -4.89 13.16
C ILE A 252 6.29 -4.56 11.75
N LYS A 253 6.53 -3.29 11.42
CA LYS A 253 7.12 -2.89 10.14
C LYS A 253 8.50 -3.53 9.93
N LEU A 254 9.33 -3.58 10.97
CA LEU A 254 10.63 -4.29 10.93
C LEU A 254 10.48 -5.80 10.75
N ALA A 255 9.54 -6.42 11.48
CA ALA A 255 9.21 -7.84 11.34
C ALA A 255 8.78 -8.20 9.90
N HIS A 256 7.92 -7.36 9.29
CA HIS A 256 7.52 -7.51 7.89
C HIS A 256 8.72 -7.40 6.93
N ARG A 257 9.62 -6.44 7.16
CA ARG A 257 10.86 -6.30 6.36
C ARG A 257 11.73 -7.56 6.45
N PHE A 258 11.90 -8.11 7.65
CA PHE A 258 12.63 -9.35 7.87
C PHE A 258 12.04 -10.53 7.08
N LEU A 259 10.73 -10.74 7.21
CA LEU A 259 10.03 -11.82 6.49
C LEU A 259 10.11 -11.64 4.96
N ARG A 260 10.01 -10.41 4.46
CA ARG A 260 10.22 -10.11 3.04
C ARG A 260 11.64 -10.43 2.59
N CYS A 261 12.65 -10.06 3.39
CA CYS A 261 14.05 -10.34 3.07
C CYS A 261 14.32 -11.84 2.93
N ILE A 262 13.81 -12.65 3.87
CA ILE A 262 13.95 -14.11 3.85
C ILE A 262 13.24 -14.75 2.66
N ASN A 263 12.07 -14.25 2.28
CA ASN A 263 11.30 -14.80 1.17
C ASN A 263 11.76 -14.35 -0.23
N LYS A 264 12.78 -13.48 -0.32
CA LYS A 264 13.39 -13.13 -1.61
C LYS A 264 14.00 -14.37 -2.25
N SER A 265 13.81 -14.51 -3.56
CA SER A 265 14.39 -15.59 -4.35
C SER A 265 15.93 -15.60 -4.27
N THR A 266 16.51 -16.77 -3.97
CA THR A 266 17.96 -16.93 -3.88
C THR A 266 18.66 -16.81 -5.23
N GLY A 267 19.64 -15.93 -5.34
CA GLY A 267 20.51 -15.71 -6.50
C GLY A 267 20.09 -14.56 -7.41
N LYS A 268 19.21 -13.65 -6.97
CA LYS A 268 18.95 -12.41 -7.72
C LYS A 268 20.02 -11.37 -7.41
N VAL A 269 20.51 -10.73 -8.46
CA VAL A 269 21.32 -9.52 -8.31
C VAL A 269 20.38 -8.40 -7.89
N GLN A 270 20.61 -7.81 -6.73
CA GLN A 270 19.87 -6.62 -6.29
C GLN A 270 20.71 -5.40 -6.64
N ASP A 271 20.15 -4.52 -7.48
CA ASP A 271 20.64 -3.15 -7.59
C ASP A 271 20.15 -2.38 -6.37
N PHE A 272 21.08 -1.85 -5.59
CA PHE A 272 20.78 -0.73 -4.72
C PHE A 272 21.22 0.53 -5.45
N GLU A 273 20.28 1.43 -5.75
CA GLU A 273 20.59 2.76 -6.22
C GLU A 273 21.30 3.53 -5.10
N CYS A 274 22.61 3.70 -5.24
CA CYS A 274 23.36 4.76 -4.58
C CYS A 274 23.66 5.82 -5.62
N ARG A 275 23.54 7.11 -5.24
CA ARG A 275 23.70 8.27 -6.14
C ARG A 275 25.06 8.35 -6.87
N ASP A 276 26.02 7.49 -6.52
CA ASP A 276 27.37 7.46 -7.08
C ASP A 276 27.76 6.14 -7.79
N GLY A 277 26.78 5.30 -8.17
CA GLY A 277 27.03 4.15 -9.05
C GLY A 277 26.21 2.92 -8.71
N CYS A 278 25.78 2.19 -9.75
CA CYS A 278 25.07 0.92 -9.63
C CYS A 278 25.94 -0.10 -8.90
N VAL A 279 25.46 -0.60 -7.76
CA VAL A 279 26.11 -1.71 -7.05
C VAL A 279 25.27 -2.97 -7.26
N PHE A 280 25.77 -3.86 -8.10
CA PHE A 280 25.20 -5.19 -8.31
C PHE A 280 25.59 -6.10 -7.14
N TYR A 281 24.65 -6.39 -6.25
CA TYR A 281 24.87 -7.37 -5.19
C TYR A 281 24.41 -8.76 -5.64
N LEU A 282 25.35 -9.68 -5.86
CA LEU A 282 25.06 -11.12 -5.92
C LEU A 282 24.55 -11.56 -4.54
N ASP A 283 23.23 -11.59 -4.40
CA ASP A 283 22.43 -12.14 -3.29
C ASP A 283 23.24 -12.32 -1.99
N SER A 284 23.69 -11.20 -1.46
CA SER A 284 24.83 -11.13 -0.57
C SER A 284 24.37 -11.31 0.87
N SER A 285 24.43 -12.54 1.38
CA SER A 285 24.10 -12.80 2.79
C SER A 285 24.82 -13.96 3.46
N PHE A 286 25.60 -14.77 2.73
CA PHE A 286 25.95 -16.09 3.27
C PHE A 286 27.24 -16.17 4.09
N LEU A 287 28.23 -15.29 3.94
CA LEU A 287 29.52 -15.54 4.61
C LEU A 287 29.54 -15.28 6.12
N CYS A 288 28.67 -14.42 6.67
CA CYS A 288 28.74 -14.14 8.11
C CYS A 288 28.30 -15.33 8.97
N VAL A 289 27.34 -16.13 8.52
CA VAL A 289 26.74 -17.23 9.32
C VAL A 289 27.38 -18.59 9.05
N ILE A 290 28.10 -18.73 7.94
CA ILE A 290 28.85 -19.95 7.67
C ILE A 290 30.03 -20.07 8.67
N PRO A 291 30.15 -21.17 9.43
CA PRO A 291 31.34 -21.44 10.24
C PRO A 291 32.60 -21.27 9.39
N LEU A 292 33.66 -20.66 9.93
CA LEU A 292 34.92 -20.34 9.20
C LEU A 292 35.37 -21.43 8.22
N LYS A 293 35.26 -22.71 8.62
CA LYS A 293 35.59 -23.91 7.82
C LYS A 293 34.85 -24.05 6.49
N HIS A 294 33.66 -23.48 6.33
CA HIS A 294 32.81 -23.60 5.14
C HIS A 294 32.81 -22.32 4.29
N ARG A 295 33.33 -21.20 4.81
CA ARG A 295 33.40 -19.91 4.08
C ARG A 295 34.24 -20.01 2.82
N LYS A 296 35.39 -20.68 2.92
CA LYS A 296 36.29 -20.92 1.79
C LYS A 296 35.60 -21.70 0.66
N LYS A 297 34.87 -22.76 1.02
CA LYS A 297 34.08 -23.58 0.07
C LYS A 297 32.99 -22.78 -0.62
N VAL A 298 32.27 -21.92 0.09
CA VAL A 298 31.22 -21.08 -0.50
C VAL A 298 31.80 -19.99 -1.39
N TYR A 299 32.93 -19.40 -1.01
CA TYR A 299 33.63 -18.44 -1.84
C TYR A 299 34.16 -19.08 -3.14
N GLU A 300 34.65 -20.33 -3.07
CA GLU A 300 35.01 -21.12 -4.24
C GLU A 300 33.80 -21.42 -5.14
N MET A 301 32.64 -21.77 -4.57
CA MET A 301 31.40 -21.99 -5.33
C MET A 301 30.91 -20.73 -6.04
N LEU A 302 30.91 -19.58 -5.36
CA LEU A 302 30.46 -18.30 -5.92
C LEU A 302 31.38 -17.77 -7.03
N LYS A 303 32.66 -18.14 -7.00
CA LYS A 303 33.64 -17.84 -8.05
C LYS A 303 33.67 -18.85 -9.19
N SER A 304 32.97 -19.97 -9.04
CA SER A 304 32.95 -21.01 -10.06
C SER A 304 31.91 -20.66 -11.13
N ASP A 305 32.25 -20.90 -12.40
CA ASP A 305 31.30 -20.84 -13.52
C ASP A 305 30.39 -22.09 -13.58
N SER A 306 30.26 -22.85 -12.47
CA SER A 306 29.49 -24.11 -12.41
C SER A 306 28.07 -23.89 -11.91
N PHE A 307 27.10 -24.30 -12.72
CA PHE A 307 25.69 -24.32 -12.35
C PHE A 307 25.42 -25.20 -11.13
N GLU A 308 26.11 -26.33 -11.00
CA GLU A 308 26.01 -27.27 -9.88
C GLU A 308 26.49 -26.66 -8.57
N ALA A 309 27.63 -25.96 -8.58
CA ALA A 309 28.15 -25.27 -7.42
C ALA A 309 27.20 -24.14 -6.96
N MET A 310 26.62 -23.40 -7.91
CA MET A 310 25.62 -22.37 -7.63
C MET A 310 24.32 -22.98 -7.08
N LYS A 311 23.93 -24.17 -7.53
CA LYS A 311 22.78 -24.91 -6.98
C LYS A 311 23.01 -25.26 -5.51
N VAL A 312 24.18 -25.83 -5.18
CA VAL A 312 24.54 -26.16 -3.78
C VAL A 312 24.54 -24.91 -2.90
N TYR A 313 25.07 -23.78 -3.38
CA TYR A 313 25.01 -22.51 -2.67
C TYR A 313 23.56 -22.09 -2.35
N LYS A 314 22.66 -22.16 -3.34
CA LYS A 314 21.24 -21.81 -3.16
C LYS A 314 20.57 -22.71 -2.13
N GLU A 315 20.86 -24.01 -2.13
CA GLU A 315 20.33 -24.97 -1.16
C GLU A 315 20.80 -24.64 0.26
N MET A 316 22.10 -24.36 0.45
CA MET A 316 22.64 -23.96 1.76
C MET A 316 22.01 -22.67 2.27
N LYS A 317 21.81 -21.69 1.38
CA LYS A 317 21.16 -20.41 1.71
C LYS A 317 19.71 -20.59 2.11
N GLN A 318 18.96 -21.42 1.38
CA GLN A 318 17.57 -21.74 1.72
C GLN A 318 17.47 -22.44 3.08
N GLN A 319 18.37 -23.36 3.39
CA GLN A 319 18.40 -24.04 4.68
C GLN A 319 18.65 -23.06 5.84
N HIS A 320 19.58 -22.12 5.68
CA HIS A 320 19.81 -21.10 6.70
C HIS A 320 18.61 -20.18 6.89
N TYR A 321 17.99 -19.72 5.81
CA TYR A 321 16.80 -18.88 5.85
C TYR A 321 15.62 -19.59 6.54
N SER A 322 15.47 -20.90 6.31
CA SER A 322 14.52 -21.74 7.05
C SER A 322 14.79 -21.71 8.56
N ASN A 323 16.04 -21.87 8.99
CA ASN A 323 16.39 -21.78 10.41
C ASN A 323 16.08 -20.39 10.98
N CYS A 324 16.40 -19.32 10.24
CA CYS A 324 16.14 -17.95 10.67
C CYS A 324 14.65 -17.66 10.86
N VAL A 325 13.78 -18.12 9.96
CA VAL A 325 12.33 -17.89 10.11
C VAL A 325 11.74 -18.68 11.28
N LEU A 326 12.26 -19.87 11.58
CA LEU A 326 11.88 -20.67 12.76
C LEU A 326 12.35 -20.03 14.06
N GLU A 327 13.60 -19.56 14.11
CA GLU A 327 14.15 -18.80 15.23
C GLU A 327 13.35 -17.53 15.48
N PHE A 328 13.03 -16.79 14.41
CA PHE A 328 12.21 -15.58 14.47
C PHE A 328 10.81 -15.87 15.00
N SER A 329 10.14 -16.91 14.50
CA SER A 329 8.82 -17.32 15.00
C SER A 329 8.86 -17.67 16.49
N SER A 330 9.90 -18.38 16.93
CA SER A 330 10.10 -18.70 18.34
C SER A 330 10.34 -17.45 19.19
N PHE A 331 11.10 -16.50 18.66
CA PHE A 331 11.32 -15.19 19.28
C PHE A 331 10.02 -14.39 19.42
N LEU A 332 9.16 -14.38 18.41
CA LEU A 332 7.84 -13.72 18.46
C LEU A 332 6.96 -14.30 19.57
N ILE A 333 6.85 -15.63 19.64
CA ILE A 333 6.05 -16.32 20.68
C ILE A 333 6.56 -15.99 22.08
N LYS A 334 7.90 -16.01 22.27
CA LYS A 334 8.51 -15.65 23.55
C LYS A 334 8.24 -14.19 23.93
N SER A 335 8.32 -13.28 22.96
CA SER A 335 8.06 -11.85 23.16
C SER A 335 6.61 -11.59 23.55
N LEU A 336 5.66 -12.23 22.85
CA LEU A 336 4.23 -12.19 23.18
C LEU A 336 3.96 -12.66 24.60
N ASN A 337 4.48 -13.84 24.97
CA ASN A 337 4.32 -14.38 26.32
C ASN A 337 4.95 -13.49 27.39
N SER A 338 6.13 -12.93 27.10
CA SER A 338 6.79 -11.98 28.01
C SER A 338 5.95 -10.73 28.22
N TYR A 339 5.39 -10.16 27.15
CA TYR A 339 4.55 -8.96 27.25
C TYR A 339 3.30 -9.22 28.12
N VAL A 340 2.61 -10.33 27.84
CA VAL A 340 1.43 -10.78 28.59
C VAL A 340 1.76 -11.05 30.07
N GLN A 341 2.86 -11.74 30.38
CA GLN A 341 3.19 -12.07 31.78
C GLN A 341 3.71 -10.87 32.57
N ARG A 342 4.54 -10.02 31.97
CA ARG A 342 5.26 -8.96 32.68
C ARG A 342 4.44 -7.69 32.85
N TYR A 343 3.77 -7.23 31.80
CA TYR A 343 3.14 -5.90 31.82
C TYR A 343 1.65 -5.97 32.11
N LYS A 344 0.97 -7.04 31.64
CA LYS A 344 -0.47 -7.20 31.88
C LYS A 344 -0.81 -7.73 33.27
N TYR A 345 -0.11 -8.78 33.71
CA TYR A 345 -0.48 -9.51 34.94
C TYR A 345 0.37 -9.11 36.16
N GLN A 346 1.50 -8.44 35.96
CA GLN A 346 2.34 -7.94 37.04
C GLN A 346 2.37 -6.40 36.99
N HIS A 347 1.49 -5.75 37.75
CA HIS A 347 1.39 -4.28 37.90
C HIS A 347 2.59 -3.61 38.62
N LYS A 348 3.80 -4.19 38.51
CA LYS A 348 4.99 -3.75 39.25
C LYS A 348 6.00 -2.96 38.42
N TYR A 349 5.79 -2.82 37.12
CA TYR A 349 6.73 -2.14 36.23
C TYR A 349 6.37 -0.66 36.06
N ASN A 350 7.41 0.16 35.87
CA ASN A 350 7.22 1.57 35.57
C ASN A 350 6.85 1.74 34.08
N SER A 351 6.27 2.88 33.72
CA SER A 351 5.84 3.17 32.35
C SER A 351 6.99 3.22 31.33
N GLN A 352 8.22 3.48 31.78
CA GLN A 352 9.39 3.52 30.90
C GLN A 352 9.79 2.11 30.46
N ASP A 353 9.74 1.13 31.37
CA ASP A 353 10.05 -0.27 31.06
C ASP A 353 9.10 -0.87 30.00
N GLU A 354 7.87 -0.35 29.90
CA GLU A 354 6.89 -0.76 28.89
C GLU A 354 7.16 -0.11 27.53
N ILE A 355 7.56 1.16 27.50
CA ILE A 355 8.00 1.86 26.29
C ILE A 355 9.26 1.17 25.73
N ASP A 356 10.26 0.96 26.57
CA ASP A 356 11.55 0.37 26.19
C ASP A 356 11.39 -1.07 25.68
N PHE A 357 10.29 -1.76 26.00
CA PHE A 357 10.05 -3.13 25.57
C PHE A 357 10.05 -3.27 24.03
N PHE A 358 9.22 -2.49 23.33
CA PHE A 358 9.12 -2.58 21.87
C PHE A 358 10.34 -1.98 21.15
N GLU A 359 10.99 -0.97 21.75
CA GLU A 359 12.27 -0.46 21.24
C GLU A 359 13.36 -1.56 21.29
N ASN A 360 13.46 -2.28 22.41
CA ASN A 360 14.41 -3.37 22.56
C ASN A 360 14.11 -4.56 21.64
N LEU A 361 12.84 -4.85 21.37
CA LEU A 361 12.45 -5.85 20.36
C LEU A 361 12.86 -5.38 18.95
N SER A 362 12.60 -4.11 18.61
CA SER A 362 12.96 -3.52 17.33
C SER A 362 14.46 -3.64 17.06
N LYS A 363 15.30 -3.26 18.02
CA LYS A 363 16.76 -3.41 17.95
C LYS A 363 17.22 -4.85 17.72
N GLN A 364 16.53 -5.83 18.31
CA GLN A 364 16.84 -7.24 18.09
C GLN A 364 16.51 -7.69 16.66
N VAL A 365 15.36 -7.26 16.11
CA VAL A 365 15.00 -7.56 14.72
C VAL A 365 15.92 -6.86 13.74
N GLU A 366 16.31 -5.61 14.00
CA GLU A 366 17.31 -4.89 13.22
C GLU A 366 18.64 -5.64 13.19
N LYS A 367 19.12 -6.12 14.33
CA LYS A 367 20.34 -6.94 14.38
C LYS A 367 20.19 -8.24 13.59
N MET A 368 19.02 -8.88 13.60
CA MET A 368 18.75 -10.05 12.75
C MET A 368 18.78 -9.68 11.26
N LEU A 369 18.17 -8.56 10.89
CA LEU A 369 18.21 -8.00 9.53
C LEU A 369 19.63 -7.68 9.08
N GLU A 370 20.42 -7.00 9.90
CA GLU A 370 21.83 -6.69 9.61
C GLU A 370 22.63 -7.97 9.33
N ASN A 371 22.43 -9.02 10.14
CA ASN A 371 23.09 -10.30 9.93
C ASN A 371 22.67 -10.98 8.62
N LEU A 372 21.43 -10.77 8.18
CA LEU A 372 20.91 -11.28 6.91
C LEU A 372 21.31 -10.42 5.70
N GLU A 373 21.36 -9.10 5.83
CA GLU A 373 21.62 -8.17 4.71
C GLU A 373 23.12 -7.89 4.52
N ARG A 374 23.98 -8.32 5.46
CA ARG A 374 25.42 -8.02 5.43
C ARG A 374 26.08 -8.53 4.13
N PRO A 375 26.59 -7.64 3.27
CA PRO A 375 27.19 -8.05 2.02
C PRO A 375 28.49 -8.81 2.28
N MET A 376 28.77 -9.83 1.47
CA MET A 376 30.13 -10.38 1.40
C MET A 376 31.07 -9.28 0.93
N HIS A 377 32.26 -9.20 1.55
CA HIS A 377 33.38 -8.32 1.22
C HIS A 377 33.38 -7.89 -0.26
N LYS A 378 32.70 -6.75 -0.51
CA LYS A 378 32.43 -6.14 -1.82
C LYS A 378 33.74 -5.95 -2.59
N GLU A 379 34.76 -5.52 -1.88
CA GLU A 379 36.10 -5.29 -2.40
C GLU A 379 36.77 -6.58 -2.88
N GLU A 380 36.70 -7.67 -2.10
CA GLU A 380 37.34 -8.94 -2.45
C GLU A 380 36.66 -9.63 -3.64
N LEU A 381 35.34 -9.50 -3.78
CA LEU A 381 34.60 -10.06 -4.92
C LEU A 381 34.86 -9.24 -6.20
N ILE A 382 34.82 -7.90 -6.10
CA ILE A 382 35.18 -6.99 -7.20
C ILE A 382 36.63 -7.22 -7.64
N GLU A 383 37.56 -7.33 -6.70
CA GLU A 383 38.98 -7.56 -6.99
C GLU A 383 39.18 -8.92 -7.67
N ALA A 384 38.47 -9.96 -7.22
CA ALA A 384 38.56 -11.29 -7.82
C ALA A 384 37.98 -11.37 -9.24
N ILE A 385 36.81 -10.76 -9.47
CA ILE A 385 36.17 -10.69 -10.79
C ILE A 385 37.02 -9.82 -11.73
N SER A 386 37.52 -8.68 -11.24
CA SER A 386 38.43 -7.81 -11.99
C SER A 386 39.74 -8.50 -12.34
N LYS A 387 40.28 -9.35 -11.46
CA LYS A 387 41.47 -10.20 -11.72
C LYS A 387 41.22 -11.29 -12.76
N GLN A 388 40.00 -11.84 -12.85
CA GLN A 388 39.64 -12.82 -13.90
C GLN A 388 39.41 -12.16 -15.25
N LEU A 389 38.72 -11.01 -15.29
CA LEU A 389 38.49 -10.24 -16.52
C LEU A 389 39.81 -9.70 -17.10
N SER A 390 40.71 -9.20 -16.26
CA SER A 390 42.06 -8.79 -16.68
C SER A 390 42.95 -9.97 -17.11
N LYS A 391 42.72 -11.19 -16.61
CA LYS A 391 43.38 -12.42 -17.11
C LYS A 391 42.85 -12.85 -18.48
N LYS A 392 41.55 -12.74 -18.76
CA LYS A 392 40.98 -13.05 -20.09
C LYS A 392 41.38 -12.02 -21.16
N ILE A 393 41.62 -10.77 -20.78
CA ILE A 393 42.11 -9.71 -21.69
C ILE A 393 43.63 -9.81 -21.95
N ARG A 394 44.39 -10.54 -21.12
CA ARG A 394 45.83 -10.75 -21.31
C ARG A 394 46.21 -11.95 -22.19
N ILE A 395 45.24 -12.62 -22.83
CA ILE A 395 45.49 -13.63 -23.87
C ILE A 395 44.88 -13.12 -25.19
N HIS A 396 45.42 -12.00 -25.67
CA HIS A 396 45.45 -11.59 -27.08
C HIS A 396 46.33 -10.34 -27.17
N PHE A 397 47.64 -10.55 -27.08
CA PHE A 397 48.64 -9.80 -27.83
C PHE A 397 49.72 -10.79 -28.25
#